data_AF-A0A950NN80-F1
#
_entry.id   AF-A0A950NN80-F1
#
_cell.length_a   1.000
_cell.length_b   1.000
_cell.length_c   1.000
_cell.angle_alpha   90.00
_cell.angle_beta   90.00
_cell.angle_gamma   90.00
#
_symmetry.space_group_name_H-M   'P 1'
#
loop_
_entity.id
_entity.type
_entity.pdbx_description
1 polymer ?
#
loop_
_entity_poly.entity_id
_entity_poly.type
_entity_poly.pdbx_seq_one_letter_code
_entity_poly.pdbx_strand_id
1 'polypeptide(L)'
;MTATSGGAPPAAGEPGWFPDPWGTEKLRWWDGQAWTPHLYPPADPGPSAAPGQSRGEAAAGQGVTAGGGWSEAASRSTTAGGLTAESAGSGERVAAHWGRIGLLWAGPLQGLYDVGVAIQAGWYADHFDQLAKGHSPKLTGAAASVAPLLTYCSLGVLVAGVLFLVWMYRAAAVARALGLPARRSPGLATVSFLIPVVNLWWPYQSTCDLLPPGHPGRHVVGRWWATWLTSSLLVPAIFVSGYGPVWLRSALAAVAAGAALAAAAAARVVIATVVDAHNALLAGGVR
;
A
#
# COMPACT_ATOMS: atom_id res chain seq x y z
N MET A 1 1.66 14.77 -52.43
CA MET A 1 1.92 13.45 -51.82
C MET A 1 1.23 13.43 -50.47
N THR A 2 0.17 12.63 -50.36
CA THR A 2 -0.77 12.51 -49.24
C THR A 2 -0.18 11.65 -48.12
N ALA A 3 -0.08 12.18 -46.89
CA ALA A 3 0.22 11.40 -45.69
C ALA A 3 -1.08 11.15 -44.92
N THR A 4 -1.53 9.90 -44.95
CA THR A 4 -2.80 9.43 -44.38
C THR A 4 -2.59 8.93 -42.95
N SER A 5 -3.51 9.33 -42.06
CA SER A 5 -3.99 8.65 -40.83
C SER A 5 -3.04 8.30 -39.68
N GLY A 6 -3.38 8.79 -38.49
CA GLY A 6 -2.92 8.26 -37.20
C GLY A 6 -3.20 6.76 -37.09
N GLY A 7 -2.15 6.00 -36.83
CA GLY A 7 -2.19 4.54 -36.81
C GLY A 7 -2.89 4.01 -35.56
N ALA A 8 -4.03 3.34 -35.77
CA ALA A 8 -4.52 2.36 -34.83
C ALA A 8 -3.46 1.25 -34.64
N PRO A 9 -3.39 0.58 -33.47
CA PRO A 9 -2.48 -0.54 -33.28
C PRO A 9 -2.69 -1.61 -34.36
N PRO A 10 -1.62 -2.25 -34.88
CA PRO A 10 -1.78 -3.37 -35.80
C PRO A 10 -2.60 -4.47 -35.11
N ALA A 11 -3.62 -4.98 -35.81
CA ALA A 11 -4.44 -6.08 -35.33
C ALA A 11 -3.54 -7.31 -35.13
N ALA A 12 -3.28 -7.66 -33.87
CA ALA A 12 -2.64 -8.88 -33.38
C ALA A 12 -1.60 -9.50 -34.34
N GLY A 13 -0.39 -8.91 -34.39
CA GLY A 13 0.73 -9.46 -35.17
C GLY A 13 2.05 -8.79 -34.79
N GLU A 14 3.04 -9.65 -34.52
CA GLU A 14 4.49 -9.48 -34.30
C GLU A 14 5.01 -8.23 -33.52
N PRO A 15 5.83 -8.44 -32.46
CA PRO A 15 6.53 -7.36 -31.77
C PRO A 15 7.39 -6.53 -32.73
N GLY A 16 7.34 -5.19 -32.61
CA GLY A 16 8.04 -4.31 -33.56
C GLY A 16 7.98 -2.83 -33.22
N TRP A 17 8.72 -2.02 -34.01
CA TRP A 17 8.71 -0.57 -33.93
C TRP A 17 7.65 0.01 -34.86
N PHE A 18 6.75 0.82 -34.30
CA PHE A 18 5.65 1.44 -35.04
C PHE A 18 5.56 2.94 -34.71
N PRO A 19 4.95 3.77 -35.58
CA PRO A 19 4.71 5.18 -35.28
C PRO A 19 3.93 5.36 -33.97
N ASP A 20 4.35 6.30 -33.12
CA ASP A 20 3.68 6.54 -31.84
C ASP A 20 2.22 6.98 -32.07
N PRO A 21 1.20 6.24 -31.59
CA PRO A 21 -0.21 6.63 -31.72
C PRO A 21 -0.53 7.97 -31.04
N TRP A 22 0.34 8.45 -30.15
CA TRP A 22 0.22 9.77 -29.51
C TRP A 22 0.86 10.92 -30.29
N GLY A 23 1.27 10.69 -31.53
CA GLY A 23 1.62 11.76 -32.48
C GLY A 23 2.98 12.43 -32.22
N THR A 24 3.90 11.79 -31.51
CA THR A 24 5.19 12.39 -31.14
C THR A 24 6.26 12.36 -32.23
N GLU A 25 5.91 12.07 -33.50
CA GLU A 25 6.83 11.81 -34.62
C GLU A 25 7.95 10.78 -34.34
N LYS A 26 7.84 10.01 -33.24
CA LYS A 26 8.81 9.00 -32.80
C LYS A 26 8.25 7.61 -33.06
N LEU A 27 9.14 6.63 -33.14
CA LEU A 27 8.76 5.22 -33.13
C LEU A 27 8.59 4.75 -31.68
N ARG A 28 7.57 3.94 -31.42
CA ARG A 28 7.31 3.27 -30.14
C ARG A 28 7.31 1.76 -30.34
N TRP A 29 7.82 1.03 -29.36
CA TRP A 29 7.86 -0.43 -29.43
C TRP A 29 6.54 -1.06 -28.96
N TRP A 30 5.95 -1.92 -29.79
CA TRP A 30 4.81 -2.78 -29.50
C TRP A 30 5.31 -4.19 -29.17
N ASP A 31 4.87 -4.77 -28.06
CA ASP A 31 5.32 -6.10 -27.61
C ASP A 31 4.44 -7.27 -28.08
N GLY A 32 3.46 -7.00 -28.93
CA GLY A 32 2.45 -7.97 -29.38
C GLY A 32 1.14 -7.93 -28.57
N GLN A 33 1.12 -7.28 -27.41
CA GLN A 33 -0.06 -7.16 -26.53
C GLN A 33 -0.33 -5.70 -26.10
N ALA A 34 0.71 -4.89 -25.88
CA ALA A 34 0.66 -3.53 -25.42
C ALA A 34 1.83 -2.67 -25.95
N TRP A 35 1.65 -1.35 -25.89
CA TRP A 35 2.71 -0.38 -26.18
C TRP A 35 3.66 -0.26 -25.00
N THR A 36 4.96 -0.33 -25.26
CA THR A 36 5.99 -0.17 -24.22
C THR A 36 6.48 1.29 -24.12
N PRO A 37 7.18 1.68 -23.04
CA PRO A 37 7.71 3.03 -22.90
C PRO A 37 8.94 3.32 -23.77
N HIS A 38 9.47 2.34 -24.51
CA HIS A 38 10.64 2.52 -25.35
C HIS A 38 10.29 3.36 -26.59
N LEU A 39 11.02 4.46 -26.76
CA LEU A 39 10.91 5.38 -27.89
C LEU A 39 12.21 5.39 -28.69
N TYR A 40 12.10 5.47 -30.02
CA TYR A 40 13.23 5.65 -30.92
C TYR A 40 13.04 6.90 -31.81
N PRO A 41 14.05 7.78 -31.93
CA PRO A 41 15.31 7.76 -31.17
C PRO A 41 15.09 8.00 -29.67
N PRO A 42 15.94 7.42 -28.80
CA PRO A 42 15.84 7.63 -27.35
C PRO A 42 15.88 9.13 -27.04
N ALA A 43 15.06 9.57 -26.08
CA ALA A 43 15.01 10.98 -25.70
C ALA A 43 16.40 11.43 -25.24
N ASP A 44 16.91 12.51 -25.84
CA ASP A 44 18.16 13.12 -25.40
C ASP A 44 18.08 13.42 -23.90
N PRO A 45 19.08 13.01 -23.09
CA PRO A 45 19.21 13.49 -21.73
C PRO A 45 19.55 14.99 -21.80
N GLY A 46 18.52 15.83 -21.78
CA GLY A 46 18.67 17.28 -21.71
C GLY A 46 19.52 17.66 -20.50
N PRO A 47 20.48 18.59 -20.63
CA PRO A 47 21.41 18.92 -19.57
C PRO A 47 20.69 19.56 -18.36
N SER A 48 21.08 19.06 -17.18
CA SER A 48 20.69 19.53 -15.85
C SER A 48 20.90 21.04 -15.71
N ALA A 49 19.82 21.80 -15.49
CA ALA A 49 19.87 23.24 -15.26
C ALA A 49 20.05 23.56 -13.76
N ALA A 50 21.22 24.09 -13.41
CA ALA A 50 21.47 24.80 -12.16
C ALA A 50 20.88 26.24 -12.23
N PRO A 51 20.54 26.86 -11.08
CA PRO A 51 19.87 28.17 -11.06
C PRO A 51 20.88 29.33 -11.06
N GLY A 52 20.72 30.29 -11.98
CA GLY A 52 21.54 31.51 -11.97
C GLY A 52 21.26 32.49 -13.13
N GLN A 53 20.52 33.55 -12.83
CA GLN A 53 20.65 34.94 -13.30
C GLN A 53 20.53 35.33 -14.81
N SER A 54 19.35 35.92 -15.10
CA SER A 54 19.11 37.30 -15.56
C SER A 54 19.43 37.78 -17.00
N ARG A 55 18.34 38.25 -17.64
CA ARG A 55 18.10 39.60 -18.24
C ARG A 55 18.28 39.80 -19.77
N GLY A 56 17.19 40.30 -20.40
CA GLY A 56 17.13 41.01 -21.70
C GLY A 56 17.21 40.06 -22.89
N GLU A 57 16.36 40.11 -23.92
CA GLU A 57 15.88 41.27 -24.68
C GLU A 57 14.68 40.84 -25.58
N ALA A 58 13.95 41.81 -26.10
CA ALA A 58 12.66 41.70 -26.78
C ALA A 58 12.72 41.30 -28.28
N ALA A 59 11.60 40.77 -28.80
CA ALA A 59 10.93 41.11 -30.09
C ALA A 59 9.92 39.99 -30.42
N ALA A 60 8.61 40.24 -30.32
CA ALA A 60 7.72 40.74 -31.38
C ALA A 60 7.05 39.60 -32.17
N GLY A 61 5.72 39.59 -32.21
CA GLY A 61 5.00 38.78 -33.20
C GLY A 61 3.58 38.33 -32.83
N GLN A 62 2.61 39.22 -33.06
CA GLN A 62 1.29 38.95 -33.62
C GLN A 62 0.22 38.24 -32.76
N GLY A 63 -0.87 38.97 -32.59
CA GLY A 63 -2.09 38.50 -31.94
C GLY A 63 -2.90 37.54 -32.80
N VAL A 64 -3.62 36.67 -32.08
CA VAL A 64 -4.87 36.08 -32.54
C VAL A 64 -5.88 36.30 -31.42
N THR A 65 -6.81 37.22 -31.67
CA THR A 65 -8.06 37.33 -30.93
C THR A 65 -8.94 36.13 -31.28
N ALA A 66 -9.16 35.23 -30.32
CA ALA A 66 -10.27 34.29 -30.34
C ALA A 66 -10.77 34.09 -28.90
N GLY A 67 -11.78 34.87 -28.53
CA GLY A 67 -12.56 34.63 -27.33
C GLY A 67 -13.33 33.31 -27.44
N GLY A 68 -13.55 32.67 -26.29
CA GLY A 68 -14.62 31.68 -26.12
C GLY A 68 -14.25 30.21 -25.94
N GLY A 69 -12.97 29.81 -25.82
CA GLY A 69 -12.60 28.38 -25.70
C GLY A 69 -12.25 27.88 -24.30
N TRP A 70 -11.86 28.78 -23.38
CA TRP A 70 -11.26 28.38 -22.09
C TRP A 70 -12.28 27.97 -21.03
N SER A 71 -13.52 28.46 -21.11
CA SER A 71 -14.60 28.10 -20.18
C SER A 71 -15.17 26.69 -20.45
N GLU A 72 -15.12 26.20 -21.69
CA GLU A 72 -15.64 24.88 -22.05
C GLU A 72 -14.62 23.74 -21.86
N ALA A 73 -13.32 24.02 -22.04
CA ALA A 73 -12.26 23.07 -21.70
C ALA A 73 -12.07 22.93 -20.18
N ALA A 74 -12.25 24.02 -19.42
CA ALA A 74 -12.23 24.00 -17.95
C ALA A 74 -13.48 23.35 -17.35
N SER A 75 -14.65 23.46 -17.99
CA SER A 75 -15.85 22.74 -17.54
C SER A 75 -15.79 21.25 -17.88
N ARG A 76 -15.23 20.86 -19.04
CA ARG A 76 -15.01 19.44 -19.39
C ARG A 76 -13.96 18.74 -18.51
N SER A 77 -12.90 19.44 -18.09
CA SER A 77 -11.90 18.88 -17.16
C SER A 77 -12.47 18.67 -15.76
N THR A 78 -13.43 19.49 -15.33
CA THR A 78 -14.13 19.34 -14.05
C THR A 78 -15.03 18.10 -14.06
N THR A 79 -15.74 17.83 -15.16
CA THR A 79 -16.59 16.64 -15.29
C THR A 79 -15.78 15.34 -15.39
N ALA A 80 -14.66 15.35 -16.14
CA ALA A 80 -13.77 14.19 -16.24
C ALA A 80 -13.00 13.92 -14.92
N GLY A 81 -12.59 14.98 -14.21
CA GLY A 81 -11.98 14.87 -12.88
C GLY A 81 -12.95 14.38 -11.81
N GLY A 82 -14.20 14.85 -11.83
CA GLY A 82 -15.25 14.42 -10.90
C GLY A 82 -15.60 12.93 -11.02
N LEU A 83 -15.76 12.42 -12.25
CA LEU A 83 -16.07 11.00 -12.49
C LEU A 83 -14.94 10.06 -12.04
N THR A 84 -13.68 10.49 -12.14
CA THR A 84 -12.53 9.69 -11.66
C THR A 84 -12.39 9.72 -10.14
N ALA A 85 -12.67 10.85 -9.48
CA ALA A 85 -12.68 10.94 -8.02
C ALA A 85 -13.82 10.13 -7.38
N GLU A 86 -15.02 10.20 -7.96
CA GLU A 86 -16.20 9.47 -7.47
C GLU A 86 -16.05 7.94 -7.65
N SER A 87 -15.58 7.51 -8.83
CA SER A 87 -15.30 6.09 -9.09
C SER A 87 -14.15 5.55 -8.24
N ALA A 88 -13.10 6.36 -7.99
CA ALA A 88 -12.02 6.00 -7.07
C ALA A 88 -12.53 5.84 -5.62
N GLY A 89 -13.39 6.75 -5.16
CA GLY A 89 -14.02 6.67 -3.83
C GLY A 89 -14.91 5.44 -3.66
N SER A 90 -15.63 5.03 -4.71
CA SER A 90 -16.40 3.77 -4.72
C SER A 90 -15.51 2.55 -4.52
N GLY A 91 -14.41 2.46 -5.29
CA GLY A 91 -13.45 1.38 -5.16
C GLY A 91 -12.79 1.30 -3.78
N GLU A 92 -12.49 2.45 -3.17
CA GLU A 92 -11.98 2.50 -1.79
C GLU A 92 -12.99 1.93 -0.79
N ARG A 93 -14.28 2.30 -0.87
CA ARG A 93 -15.31 1.82 0.07
C ARG A 93 -15.47 0.30 0.03
N VAL A 94 -15.44 -0.30 -1.16
CA VAL A 94 -15.50 -1.76 -1.32
C VAL A 94 -14.27 -2.41 -0.70
N ALA A 95 -13.07 -1.88 -0.96
CA ALA A 95 -11.85 -2.39 -0.36
C ALA A 95 -11.84 -2.23 1.17
N ALA A 96 -12.33 -1.11 1.68
CA ALA A 96 -12.45 -0.82 3.11
C ALA A 96 -13.41 -1.80 3.82
N HIS A 97 -14.53 -2.15 3.18
CA HIS A 97 -15.47 -3.14 3.69
C HIS A 97 -14.78 -4.50 3.90
N TRP A 98 -14.12 -5.02 2.86
CA TRP A 98 -13.40 -6.29 2.94
C TRP A 98 -12.19 -6.24 3.88
N GLY A 99 -11.44 -5.13 3.90
CA GLY A 99 -10.35 -4.92 4.85
C GLY A 99 -10.83 -4.98 6.30
N ARG A 100 -11.99 -4.39 6.62
CA ARG A 100 -12.59 -4.45 7.96
C ARG A 100 -13.06 -5.85 8.34
N ILE A 101 -13.63 -6.61 7.41
CA ILE A 101 -14.00 -8.01 7.63
C ILE A 101 -12.76 -8.86 7.88
N GLY A 102 -11.70 -8.69 7.08
CA GLY A 102 -10.42 -9.37 7.28
C GLY A 102 -9.85 -9.07 8.67
N LEU A 103 -9.81 -7.80 9.07
CA LEU A 103 -9.32 -7.38 10.39
C LEU A 103 -10.18 -7.86 11.57
N LEU A 104 -11.47 -8.15 11.37
CA LEU A 104 -12.30 -8.76 12.41
C LEU A 104 -11.74 -10.13 12.83
N TRP A 105 -11.23 -10.89 11.87
CA TRP A 105 -10.65 -12.22 12.08
C TRP A 105 -9.14 -12.19 12.35
N ALA A 106 -8.42 -11.20 11.83
CA ALA A 106 -6.96 -11.10 11.98
C ALA A 106 -6.52 -11.10 13.44
N GLY A 107 -7.19 -10.33 14.32
CA GLY A 107 -6.86 -10.25 15.74
C GLY A 107 -6.96 -11.60 16.47
N PRO A 108 -8.13 -12.28 16.44
CA PRO A 108 -8.28 -13.61 17.03
C PRO A 108 -7.32 -14.65 16.44
N LEU A 109 -7.14 -14.67 15.12
CA LEU A 109 -6.23 -15.61 14.46
C LEU A 109 -4.77 -15.37 14.87
N GLN A 110 -4.34 -14.11 14.94
CA GLN A 110 -3.01 -13.76 15.42
C GLN A 110 -2.83 -14.11 16.91
N GLY A 111 -3.84 -13.89 17.75
CA GLY A 111 -3.77 -14.28 19.15
C GLY A 111 -3.64 -15.80 19.35
N LEU A 112 -4.38 -16.60 18.56
CA LEU A 112 -4.22 -18.05 18.54
C LEU A 112 -2.83 -18.47 18.02
N TYR A 113 -2.32 -17.76 17.02
CA TYR A 113 -0.97 -17.96 16.51
C TYR A 113 0.08 -17.70 17.60
N ASP A 114 0.00 -16.59 18.34
CA ASP A 114 0.95 -16.24 19.40
C ASP A 114 0.96 -17.29 20.53
N VAL A 115 -0.20 -17.84 20.90
CA VAL A 115 -0.31 -18.95 21.87
C VAL A 115 0.34 -20.23 21.34
N GLY A 116 0.09 -20.59 20.08
CA GLY A 116 0.72 -21.77 19.48
C GLY A 116 2.23 -21.61 19.33
N VAL A 117 2.71 -20.41 19.03
CA VAL A 117 4.15 -20.08 19.01
C VAL A 117 4.75 -20.25 20.40
N ALA A 118 4.07 -19.80 21.45
CA ALA A 118 4.51 -20.00 22.82
C ALA A 118 4.65 -21.50 23.15
N ILE A 119 3.69 -22.33 22.76
CA ILE A 119 3.78 -23.79 22.95
C ILE A 119 4.99 -24.38 22.21
N GLN A 120 5.17 -24.03 20.93
CA GLN A 120 6.31 -24.51 20.13
C GLN A 120 7.65 -24.03 20.68
N ALA A 121 7.75 -22.78 21.15
CA ALA A 121 8.98 -22.24 21.72
C ALA A 121 9.50 -23.06 22.90
N GLY A 122 8.61 -23.57 23.77
CA GLY A 122 9.02 -24.47 24.86
C GLY A 122 9.51 -25.81 24.33
N TRP A 123 8.80 -26.39 23.36
CA TRP A 123 9.24 -27.65 22.76
C TRP A 123 10.62 -27.53 22.10
N TYR A 124 10.87 -26.43 21.37
CA TYR A 124 12.18 -26.17 20.78
C TYR A 124 13.27 -26.00 21.83
N ALA A 125 12.99 -25.30 22.93
CA ALA A 125 13.94 -25.14 24.03
C ALA A 125 14.28 -26.49 24.68
N ASP A 126 13.29 -27.34 24.95
CA ASP A 126 13.47 -28.68 25.53
C ASP A 126 14.30 -29.61 24.64
N HIS A 127 14.30 -29.38 23.32
CA HIS A 127 14.97 -30.21 22.32
C HIS A 127 16.19 -29.52 21.67
N PHE A 128 16.59 -28.34 22.15
CA PHE A 128 17.63 -27.53 21.53
C PHE A 128 18.97 -28.28 21.44
N ASP A 129 19.36 -28.98 22.50
CA ASP A 129 20.61 -29.77 22.52
C ASP A 129 20.63 -30.89 21.47
N GLN A 130 19.48 -31.51 21.21
CA GLN A 130 19.35 -32.56 20.20
C GLN A 130 19.47 -31.96 18.79
N LEU A 131 18.74 -30.86 18.56
CA LEU A 131 18.76 -30.10 17.30
C LEU A 131 20.16 -29.55 16.98
N ALA A 132 20.84 -28.97 17.97
CA ALA A 132 22.20 -28.44 17.83
C ALA A 132 23.23 -29.53 17.47
N LYS A 133 22.97 -30.78 17.87
CA LYS A 133 23.77 -31.96 17.50
C LYS A 133 23.34 -32.61 16.17
N GLY A 134 22.42 -31.98 15.42
CA GLY A 134 21.94 -32.48 14.13
C GLY A 134 20.90 -33.59 14.21
N HIS A 135 20.32 -33.86 15.40
CA HIS A 135 19.20 -34.79 15.51
C HIS A 135 17.90 -34.09 15.13
N SER A 136 16.97 -34.86 14.56
CA SER A 136 15.64 -34.37 14.16
C SER A 136 14.56 -35.03 15.01
N PRO A 137 14.36 -34.59 16.28
CA PRO A 137 13.29 -35.12 17.11
C PRO A 137 11.94 -34.86 16.45
N LYS A 138 11.06 -35.87 16.51
CA LYS A 138 9.69 -35.73 16.00
C LYS A 138 8.91 -34.79 16.91
N LEU A 139 8.13 -33.87 16.35
CA LEU A 139 7.17 -33.09 17.14
C LEU A 139 6.19 -34.04 17.84
N THR A 140 5.97 -33.82 19.13
CA THR A 140 5.10 -34.66 19.98
C THR A 140 4.19 -33.79 20.85
N GLY A 141 3.16 -34.42 21.42
CA GLY A 141 2.25 -33.79 22.38
C GLY A 141 1.59 -32.51 21.85
N ALA A 142 1.46 -31.50 22.72
CA ALA A 142 0.82 -30.24 22.39
C ALA A 142 1.49 -29.50 21.21
N ALA A 143 2.82 -29.60 21.07
CA ALA A 143 3.56 -28.97 19.98
C ALA A 143 3.14 -29.52 18.61
N ALA A 144 2.96 -30.84 18.50
CA ALA A 144 2.45 -31.48 17.29
C ALA A 144 1.02 -31.03 16.96
N SER A 145 0.16 -30.92 17.97
CA SER A 145 -1.24 -30.50 17.79
C SER A 145 -1.39 -29.05 17.33
N VAL A 146 -0.52 -28.13 17.79
CA VAL A 146 -0.59 -26.71 17.41
C VAL A 146 0.08 -26.39 16.08
N ALA A 147 0.95 -27.26 15.55
CA ALA A 147 1.63 -27.03 14.28
C ALA A 147 0.69 -26.75 13.08
N PRO A 148 -0.34 -27.58 12.79
CA PRO A 148 -1.28 -27.25 11.71
C PRO A 148 -2.11 -26.00 12.01
N LEU A 149 -2.46 -25.74 13.28
CA LEU A 149 -3.17 -24.54 13.70
C LEU A 149 -2.38 -23.28 13.35
N LEU A 150 -1.06 -23.24 13.63
CA LEU A 150 -0.21 -22.11 13.26
C LEU A 150 -0.22 -21.84 11.75
N THR A 151 -0.18 -22.88 10.93
CA THR A 151 -0.26 -22.76 9.48
C THR A 151 -1.59 -22.13 9.05
N TYR A 152 -2.72 -22.63 9.55
CA TYR A 152 -4.04 -22.07 9.18
C TYR A 152 -4.26 -20.65 9.70
N CYS A 153 -3.84 -20.36 10.94
CA CYS A 153 -3.90 -19.01 11.49
C CYS A 153 -3.05 -18.03 10.68
N SER A 154 -1.81 -18.40 10.32
CA SER A 154 -0.94 -17.54 9.53
C SER A 154 -1.49 -17.29 8.12
N LEU A 155 -2.10 -18.29 7.47
CA LEU A 155 -2.79 -18.10 6.19
C LEU A 155 -3.98 -17.14 6.31
N GLY A 156 -4.79 -17.26 7.36
CA GLY A 156 -5.90 -16.32 7.58
C GLY A 156 -5.45 -14.89 7.86
N VAL A 157 -4.39 -14.72 8.66
CA VAL A 157 -3.75 -13.41 8.88
C VAL A 157 -3.15 -12.85 7.58
N LEU A 158 -2.54 -13.69 6.75
CA LEU A 158 -2.02 -13.29 5.44
C LEU A 158 -3.14 -12.78 4.53
N VAL A 159 -4.26 -13.50 4.44
CA VAL A 159 -5.44 -13.05 3.66
C VAL A 159 -5.94 -11.70 4.17
N ALA A 160 -6.09 -11.53 5.49
CA ALA A 160 -6.48 -10.25 6.06
C ALA A 160 -5.47 -9.13 5.76
N GLY A 161 -4.16 -9.44 5.81
CA GLY A 161 -3.09 -8.53 5.43
C GLY A 161 -3.18 -8.10 3.97
N VAL A 162 -3.43 -9.03 3.04
CA VAL A 162 -3.62 -8.71 1.62
C VAL A 162 -4.83 -7.79 1.42
N LEU A 163 -5.97 -8.08 2.07
CA LEU A 163 -7.15 -7.22 2.00
C LEU A 163 -6.87 -5.81 2.54
N PHE A 164 -6.13 -5.72 3.65
CA PHE A 164 -5.69 -4.45 4.22
C PHE A 164 -4.76 -3.68 3.26
N LEU A 165 -3.81 -4.36 2.61
CA LEU A 165 -2.89 -3.74 1.65
C LEU A 165 -3.62 -3.26 0.38
N VAL A 166 -4.60 -4.01 -0.11
CA VAL A 166 -5.47 -3.58 -1.22
C VAL A 166 -6.23 -2.31 -0.84
N TRP A 167 -6.81 -2.27 0.36
CA TRP A 167 -7.44 -1.05 0.87
C TRP A 167 -6.43 0.10 1.00
N MET A 168 -5.27 -0.12 1.60
CA MET A 168 -4.22 0.89 1.79
C MET A 168 -3.78 1.52 0.47
N TYR A 169 -3.58 0.71 -0.57
CA TYR A 169 -3.25 1.19 -1.91
C TYR A 169 -4.36 2.08 -2.48
N ARG A 170 -5.62 1.64 -2.38
CA ARG A 170 -6.79 2.38 -2.88
C ARG A 170 -6.98 3.70 -2.12
N ALA A 171 -6.89 3.67 -0.80
CA ALA A 171 -6.98 4.85 0.05
C ALA A 171 -5.87 5.85 -0.28
N ALA A 172 -4.63 5.39 -0.47
CA ALA A 172 -3.52 6.28 -0.87
C ALA A 172 -3.71 6.87 -2.28
N ALA A 173 -4.31 6.12 -3.21
CA ALA A 173 -4.63 6.64 -4.54
C ALA A 173 -5.73 7.71 -4.48
N VAL A 174 -6.78 7.50 -3.66
CA VAL A 174 -7.83 8.50 -3.43
C VAL A 174 -7.27 9.73 -2.72
N ALA A 175 -6.48 9.57 -1.65
CA ALA A 175 -5.84 10.67 -0.94
C ALA A 175 -4.99 11.56 -1.89
N ARG A 176 -4.24 10.92 -2.81
CA ARG A 176 -3.48 11.63 -3.83
C ARG A 176 -4.37 12.38 -4.82
N ALA A 177 -5.48 11.78 -5.26
CA ALA A 177 -6.46 12.43 -6.14
C ALA A 177 -7.14 13.62 -5.45
N LEU A 178 -7.32 13.56 -4.13
CA LEU A 178 -7.83 14.64 -3.28
C LEU A 178 -6.79 15.73 -2.98
N GLY A 179 -5.55 15.59 -3.48
CA GLY A 179 -4.49 16.57 -3.26
C GLY A 179 -3.92 16.57 -1.84
N LEU A 180 -4.12 15.49 -1.05
CA LEU A 180 -3.53 15.39 0.28
C LEU A 180 -1.99 15.29 0.18
N PRO A 181 -1.25 15.95 1.09
CA PRO A 181 0.21 15.93 1.07
C PRO A 181 0.73 14.55 1.46
N ALA A 182 1.10 13.75 0.47
CA ALA A 182 1.66 12.41 0.66
C ALA A 182 3.18 12.42 0.48
N ARG A 183 3.92 11.81 1.44
CA ARG A 183 5.38 11.66 1.35
C ARG A 183 5.80 10.59 0.35
N ARG A 184 4.88 9.69 -0.03
CA ARG A 184 5.17 8.47 -0.80
C ARG A 184 4.06 8.20 -1.81
N SER A 185 4.42 7.50 -2.87
CA SER A 185 3.44 6.99 -3.84
C SER A 185 2.57 5.88 -3.21
N PRO A 186 1.35 5.62 -3.74
CA PRO A 186 0.49 4.55 -3.26
C PRO A 186 1.15 3.17 -3.25
N GLY A 187 1.97 2.89 -4.28
CA GLY A 187 2.76 1.65 -4.34
C GLY A 187 3.79 1.55 -3.22
N LEU A 188 4.58 2.60 -2.99
CA LEU A 188 5.58 2.60 -1.91
C LEU A 188 4.94 2.56 -0.51
N ALA A 189 3.80 3.23 -0.32
CA ALA A 189 3.03 3.15 0.91
C ALA A 189 2.64 1.69 1.24
N THR A 190 2.21 0.94 0.22
CA THR A 190 1.75 -0.45 0.37
C THR A 190 2.91 -1.44 0.52
N VAL A 191 3.94 -1.32 -0.33
CA VAL A 191 5.12 -2.21 -0.31
C VAL A 191 5.96 -2.03 0.96
N SER A 192 5.86 -0.87 1.62
CA SER A 192 6.60 -0.60 2.87
C SER A 192 6.34 -1.59 4.00
N PHE A 193 5.18 -2.26 4.00
CA PHE A 193 4.84 -3.32 4.97
C PHE A 193 5.65 -4.60 4.78
N LEU A 194 6.24 -4.82 3.60
CA LEU A 194 6.94 -6.05 3.25
C LEU A 194 8.46 -5.95 3.47
N ILE A 195 8.98 -4.74 3.63
CA ILE A 195 10.42 -4.48 3.78
C ILE A 195 10.73 -4.37 5.28
N PRO A 196 11.44 -5.32 5.91
CA PRO A 196 11.50 -5.44 7.37
C PRO A 196 11.94 -4.17 8.11
N VAL A 197 13.01 -3.52 7.65
CA VAL A 197 13.52 -2.29 8.29
C VAL A 197 12.54 -1.14 8.10
N VAL A 198 12.07 -0.95 6.88
CA VAL A 198 11.15 0.12 6.49
C VAL A 198 9.78 0.00 7.17
N ASN A 199 9.33 -1.24 7.39
CA ASN A 199 8.09 -1.60 8.06
C ASN A 199 8.04 -1.11 9.52
N LEU A 200 9.14 -0.60 10.10
CA LEU A 200 9.13 -0.03 11.45
C LEU A 200 8.54 1.38 11.52
N TRP A 201 8.50 2.15 10.42
CA TRP A 201 7.97 3.53 10.47
C TRP A 201 7.29 4.06 9.21
N TRP A 202 7.57 3.51 8.01
CA TRP A 202 6.95 4.01 6.78
C TRP A 202 5.44 3.76 6.73
N PRO A 203 4.94 2.58 7.09
CA PRO A 203 3.50 2.34 7.16
C PRO A 203 2.76 3.38 8.01
N TYR A 204 3.28 3.67 9.22
CA TYR A 204 2.72 4.68 10.10
C TYR A 204 2.62 6.06 9.44
N GLN A 205 3.69 6.51 8.79
CA GLN A 205 3.72 7.78 8.09
C GLN A 205 2.73 7.77 6.92
N SER A 206 2.74 6.71 6.11
CA SER A 206 1.85 6.57 4.97
C SER A 206 0.38 6.56 5.36
N THR A 207 0.01 5.95 6.49
CA THR A 207 -1.37 5.98 6.99
C THR A 207 -1.75 7.35 7.56
N CYS A 208 -0.82 8.07 8.20
CA CYS A 208 -1.05 9.45 8.62
C CYS A 208 -1.26 10.40 7.44
N ASP A 209 -0.56 10.15 6.32
CA ASP A 209 -0.66 10.93 5.08
C ASP A 209 -2.02 10.72 4.36
N LEU A 210 -2.80 9.69 4.72
CA LEU A 210 -4.18 9.52 4.25
C LEU A 210 -5.16 10.51 4.89
N LEU A 211 -4.74 11.23 5.93
CA LEU A 211 -5.57 12.19 6.64
C LEU A 211 -5.06 13.61 6.42
N PRO A 212 -5.94 14.63 6.36
CA PRO A 212 -5.52 16.03 6.31
C PRO A 212 -4.54 16.40 7.43
N PRO A 213 -3.62 17.35 7.20
CA PRO A 213 -2.78 17.91 8.27
C PRO A 213 -3.64 18.40 9.44
N GLY A 214 -3.26 18.02 10.67
CA GLY A 214 -4.00 18.40 11.88
C GLY A 214 -5.28 17.59 12.16
N HIS A 215 -5.65 16.62 11.32
CA HIS A 215 -6.85 15.80 11.57
C HIS A 215 -6.73 14.98 12.86
N PRO A 216 -7.72 14.99 13.78
CA PRO A 216 -7.65 14.30 15.07
C PRO A 216 -7.49 12.77 14.93
N GLY A 217 -7.94 12.20 13.81
CA GLY A 217 -7.77 10.79 13.47
C GLY A 217 -6.32 10.30 13.45
N ARG A 218 -5.32 11.19 13.33
CA ARG A 218 -3.89 10.83 13.37
C ARG A 218 -3.48 10.19 14.70
N HIS A 219 -4.13 10.55 15.81
CA HIS A 219 -3.89 9.89 17.11
C HIS A 219 -4.35 8.43 17.11
N VAL A 220 -5.42 8.11 16.37
CA VAL A 220 -5.92 6.73 16.22
C VAL A 220 -4.90 5.90 15.44
N VAL A 221 -4.31 6.47 14.39
CA VAL A 221 -3.23 5.84 13.62
C VAL A 221 -2.02 5.56 14.51
N GLY A 222 -1.63 6.50 15.37
CA GLY A 222 -0.54 6.32 16.34
C GLY A 222 -0.81 5.18 17.34
N ARG A 223 -2.02 5.12 17.89
CA ARG A 223 -2.43 4.04 18.82
C ARG A 223 -2.44 2.68 18.13
N TRP A 224 -3.02 2.59 16.93
CA TRP A 224 -3.00 1.39 16.10
C TRP A 224 -1.57 0.91 15.87
N TRP A 225 -0.71 1.81 15.41
CA TRP A 225 0.69 1.49 15.11
C TRP A 225 1.45 0.99 16.33
N ALA A 226 1.28 1.66 17.48
CA ALA A 226 1.89 1.24 18.73
C ALA A 226 1.46 -0.18 19.11
N THR A 227 0.15 -0.48 19.08
CA THR A 227 -0.35 -1.82 19.41
C THR A 227 0.12 -2.90 18.43
N TRP A 228 0.19 -2.59 17.13
CA TRP A 228 0.68 -3.50 16.11
C TRP A 228 2.18 -3.79 16.28
N LEU A 229 2.97 -2.76 16.57
CA LEU A 229 4.40 -2.88 16.80
C LEU A 229 4.69 -3.67 18.10
N THR A 230 3.92 -3.42 19.17
CA THR A 230 4.02 -4.22 20.41
C THR A 230 3.76 -5.69 20.14
N SER A 231 2.69 -6.05 19.42
CA SER A 231 2.41 -7.44 19.05
C SER A 231 3.54 -8.06 18.24
N SER A 232 4.05 -7.36 17.22
CA SER A 232 5.10 -7.86 16.33
C SER A 232 6.44 -8.08 17.04
N LEU A 233 6.82 -7.16 17.94
CA LEU A 233 8.08 -7.24 18.69
C LEU A 233 8.03 -8.28 19.82
N LEU A 234 6.86 -8.70 20.27
CA LEU A 234 6.72 -9.73 21.31
C LEU A 234 6.92 -11.15 20.77
N VAL A 235 6.71 -11.41 19.48
CA VAL A 235 6.88 -12.76 18.92
C VAL A 235 8.32 -13.30 19.10
N PRO A 236 9.39 -12.55 18.77
CA PRO A 236 10.75 -12.98 19.09
C PRO A 236 10.99 -13.17 20.60
N ALA A 237 10.41 -12.32 21.44
CA ALA A 237 10.52 -12.45 22.89
C ALA A 237 9.85 -13.72 23.42
N ILE A 238 8.70 -14.12 22.84
CA ILE A 238 8.03 -15.40 23.14
C ILE A 238 8.96 -16.57 22.78
N PHE A 239 9.60 -16.54 21.61
CA PHE A 239 10.57 -17.58 21.22
C PHE A 239 11.75 -17.67 22.19
N VAL A 240 12.39 -16.54 22.52
CA VAL A 240 13.51 -16.50 23.47
C VAL A 240 13.09 -16.96 24.87
N SER A 241 11.86 -16.63 25.29
CA SER A 241 11.32 -17.07 26.59
C SER A 241 11.11 -18.58 26.70
N GLY A 242 11.25 -19.35 25.60
CA GLY A 242 11.26 -20.81 25.62
C GLY A 242 12.31 -21.39 26.58
N TYR A 243 13.45 -20.74 26.73
CA TYR A 243 14.52 -21.14 27.67
C TYR A 243 14.26 -20.69 29.12
N GLY A 244 13.16 -19.98 29.37
CA GLY A 244 12.78 -19.44 30.66
C GLY A 244 11.61 -20.20 31.31
N PRO A 245 11.10 -19.69 32.45
CA PRO A 245 9.97 -20.30 33.13
C PRO A 245 8.67 -20.16 32.32
N VAL A 246 7.80 -21.16 32.41
CA VAL A 246 6.53 -21.22 31.65
C VAL A 246 5.65 -19.99 31.85
N TRP A 247 5.59 -19.43 33.07
CA TRP A 247 4.76 -18.26 33.36
C TRP A 247 5.16 -17.02 32.55
N LEU A 248 6.46 -16.82 32.31
CA LEU A 248 6.97 -15.67 31.56
C LEU A 248 6.55 -15.78 30.10
N ARG A 249 6.73 -16.96 29.51
CA ARG A 249 6.31 -17.27 28.14
C ARG A 249 4.80 -17.13 27.95
N SER A 250 4.01 -17.64 28.90
CA SER A 250 2.55 -17.47 28.89
C SER A 250 2.12 -16.01 29.03
N ALA A 251 2.78 -15.23 29.89
CA ALA A 251 2.50 -13.81 30.04
C ALA A 251 2.82 -13.03 28.75
N LEU A 252 3.98 -13.27 28.13
CA LEU A 252 4.35 -12.65 26.85
C LEU A 252 3.35 -13.00 25.75
N ALA A 253 2.93 -14.25 25.65
CA ALA A 253 1.93 -14.70 24.67
C ALA A 253 0.57 -14.02 24.90
N ALA A 254 0.12 -13.90 26.15
CA ALA A 254 -1.14 -13.23 26.48
C ALA A 254 -1.08 -11.73 26.13
N VAL A 255 0.03 -11.05 26.41
CA VAL A 255 0.22 -9.64 26.04
C VAL A 255 0.28 -9.47 24.53
N ALA A 256 0.98 -10.36 23.80
CA ALA A 256 1.04 -10.32 22.34
C ALA A 256 -0.35 -10.50 21.71
N ALA A 257 -1.13 -11.48 22.19
CA ALA A 257 -2.49 -11.73 21.73
C ALA A 257 -3.43 -10.54 22.03
N GLY A 258 -3.33 -9.95 23.22
CA GLY A 258 -4.08 -8.75 23.59
C GLY A 258 -3.72 -7.55 22.70
N ALA A 259 -2.42 -7.35 22.42
CA ALA A 259 -1.94 -6.32 21.52
C ALA A 259 -2.39 -6.55 20.07
N ALA A 260 -2.43 -7.80 19.60
CA ALA A 260 -2.92 -8.15 18.26
C ALA A 260 -4.42 -7.84 18.11
N LEU A 261 -5.24 -8.19 19.12
CA LEU A 261 -6.66 -7.85 19.15
C LEU A 261 -6.88 -6.34 19.15
N ALA A 262 -6.12 -5.61 19.98
CA ALA A 262 -6.17 -4.15 20.05
C ALA A 262 -5.74 -3.52 18.71
N ALA A 263 -4.68 -4.03 18.08
CA ALA A 263 -4.21 -3.57 16.79
C ALA A 263 -5.26 -3.80 15.69
N ALA A 264 -5.87 -4.98 15.63
CA ALA A 264 -6.91 -5.29 14.66
C ALA A 264 -8.17 -4.44 14.87
N ALA A 265 -8.56 -4.17 16.12
CA ALA A 265 -9.64 -3.25 16.43
C ALA A 265 -9.31 -1.81 16.03
N ALA A 266 -8.13 -1.31 16.39
CA ALA A 266 -7.69 0.04 16.05
C ALA A 266 -7.54 0.23 14.53
N ALA A 267 -7.04 -0.77 13.81
CA ALA A 267 -6.95 -0.77 12.35
C ALA A 267 -8.32 -0.59 11.69
N ARG A 268 -9.37 -1.25 12.20
CA ARG A 268 -10.74 -1.06 11.70
C ARG A 268 -11.25 0.37 11.91
N VAL A 269 -10.90 0.98 13.04
CA VAL A 269 -11.24 2.39 13.32
C VAL A 269 -10.44 3.32 12.41
N VAL A 270 -9.16 3.03 12.14
CA VAL A 270 -8.35 3.77 11.17
C VAL A 270 -9.01 3.74 9.79
N ILE A 271 -9.42 2.57 9.30
CA ILE A 271 -10.12 2.43 8.01
C ILE A 271 -11.37 3.32 7.97
N ALA A 272 -12.23 3.22 9.00
CA ALA A 272 -13.44 4.03 9.07
C ALA A 272 -13.12 5.53 9.06
N THR A 273 -12.15 5.96 9.88
CA THR A 273 -11.75 7.36 10.01
C THR A 273 -11.21 7.93 8.70
N VAL A 274 -10.42 7.16 7.96
CA VAL A 274 -9.88 7.57 6.66
C VAL A 274 -11.00 7.68 5.63
N VAL A 275 -11.87 6.68 5.55
CA VAL A 275 -13.01 6.68 4.61
C VAL A 275 -13.94 7.87 4.90
N ASP A 276 -14.23 8.15 6.17
CA ASP A 276 -15.07 9.28 6.56
C ASP A 276 -14.42 10.62 6.18
N ALA A 277 -13.12 10.77 6.39
CA ALA A 277 -12.37 11.97 6.00
C ALA A 277 -12.36 12.17 4.48
N HIS A 278 -12.13 11.10 3.70
CA HIS A 278 -12.17 11.17 2.24
C HIS A 278 -13.58 11.51 1.73
N ASN A 279 -14.63 10.91 2.30
CA ASN A 279 -16.02 11.22 1.93
C ASN A 279 -16.38 12.69 2.24
N ALA A 280 -15.93 13.23 3.38
CA ALA A 280 -16.15 14.64 3.72
C ALA A 280 -15.46 15.59 2.74
N LEU A 281 -14.24 15.27 2.29
CA LEU A 281 -13.52 16.05 1.28
C LEU A 281 -14.19 15.97 -0.10
N LEU A 282 -14.64 14.79 -0.51
CA LEU A 282 -15.38 14.61 -1.77
C LEU A 282 -16.69 15.42 -1.76
N ALA A 283 -17.41 15.44 -0.64
CA ALA A 283 -18.63 16.24 -0.51
C ALA A 283 -18.36 17.76 -0.45
N GLY A 284 -17.21 18.16 0.12
CA GLY A 284 -16.81 19.57 0.24
C GLY A 284 -16.21 20.18 -1.04
N GLY A 285 -15.64 19.36 -1.93
CA GLY A 285 -15.00 19.79 -3.18
C GLY A 285 -15.95 20.06 -4.35
N VAL A 286 -17.27 19.88 -4.17
CA VAL A 286 -18.31 20.14 -5.19
C VAL A 286 -18.91 21.55 -5.04
N ARG A 287 -18.12 22.54 -4.59
CA ARG A 287 -18.55 23.94 -4.48
C ARG A 287 -17.67 24.87 -5.28
#